data_AF-A0A6L7MX41-F1
#
_entry.id   AF-A0A6L7MX41-F1
#
_cell.length_a   1.000
_cell.length_b   1.000
_cell.length_c   1.000
_cell.angle_alpha   90.00
_cell.angle_beta   90.00
_cell.angle_gamma   90.00
#
_symmetry.space_group_name_H-M   'P 1'
#
loop_
_entity.id
_entity.type
_entity.pdbx_description
1 polymer ?
#
loop_
_entity_poly.entity_id
_entity_poly.type
_entity_poly.pdbx_seq_one_letter_code
_entity_poly.pdbx_strand_id
1 'polypeptide(L)'
;MAKFPSVRWFDAVREVFNGDESVQGGGGGYCNCVAGMKVGKDIFVLTFEGVECTDAVKADDAALDDVDFYLDMPPADWREMIANIHTNNGADRHHTLNTLDLEREDGLATSHHGDQYREDLFFRYNQTFQYFFNASARIRTDF
;
A
#
# COMPACT_ATOMS: atom_id res chain seq x y z
N MET A 1 -7.21 -16.98 7.10
CA MET A 1 -6.44 -16.06 7.98
C MET A 1 -5.05 -15.97 7.40
N ALA A 2 -4.56 -14.75 7.16
CA ALA A 2 -3.25 -14.50 6.58
C ALA A 2 -2.43 -13.62 7.53
N LYS A 3 -1.15 -13.95 7.71
CA LYS A 3 -0.26 -13.21 8.62
C LYS A 3 0.26 -11.95 7.94
N PHE A 4 0.11 -10.81 8.58
CA PHE A 4 0.69 -9.56 8.16
C PHE A 4 2.04 -9.32 8.87
N PRO A 5 3.08 -8.86 8.16
CA PRO A 5 3.18 -8.79 6.70
C PRO A 5 3.61 -10.14 6.11
N SER A 6 3.01 -10.55 4.98
CA SER A 6 3.47 -11.69 4.18
C SER A 6 2.92 -11.61 2.76
N VAL A 7 3.59 -12.27 1.81
CA VAL A 7 3.11 -12.38 0.41
C VAL A 7 1.68 -12.90 0.38
N ARG A 8 1.39 -13.95 1.15
CA ARG A 8 0.03 -14.52 1.26
C ARG A 8 -1.02 -13.50 1.74
N TRP A 9 -0.64 -12.55 2.59
CA TRP A 9 -1.55 -11.49 3.02
C TRP A 9 -1.80 -10.50 1.89
N PHE A 10 -0.75 -10.04 1.19
CA PHE A 10 -0.90 -9.15 0.04
C PHE A 10 -1.67 -9.82 -1.11
N ASP A 11 -1.46 -11.12 -1.35
CA ASP A 11 -2.24 -11.94 -2.29
C ASP A 11 -3.73 -11.93 -1.95
N ALA A 12 -4.07 -12.13 -0.68
CA ALA A 12 -5.47 -12.10 -0.26
C ALA A 12 -6.11 -10.70 -0.41
N VAL A 13 -5.34 -9.63 -0.18
CA VAL A 13 -5.82 -8.25 -0.39
C VAL A 13 -6.02 -7.96 -1.87
N ARG A 14 -5.07 -8.32 -2.75
CA ARG A 14 -5.21 -8.09 -4.19
C ARG A 14 -6.37 -8.85 -4.81
N GLU A 15 -6.66 -10.08 -4.35
CA GLU A 15 -7.83 -10.84 -4.81
C GLU A 15 -9.13 -10.07 -4.54
N VAL A 16 -9.25 -9.47 -3.34
CA VAL A 16 -10.41 -8.64 -3.00
C VAL A 16 -10.43 -7.34 -3.80
N PHE A 17 -9.29 -6.67 -3.92
CA PHE A 17 -9.17 -5.39 -4.61
C PHE A 17 -9.49 -5.54 -6.11
N ASN A 18 -8.91 -6.52 -6.80
CA ASN A 18 -9.13 -6.77 -8.23
C ASN A 18 -10.57 -7.25 -8.51
N GLY A 19 -11.22 -7.90 -7.54
CA GLY A 19 -12.61 -8.34 -7.66
C GLY A 19 -13.66 -7.26 -7.39
N ASP A 20 -13.26 -6.04 -7.00
CA ASP A 20 -14.18 -4.95 -6.67
C ASP A 20 -14.19 -3.86 -7.76
N GLU A 21 -15.12 -3.95 -8.71
CA GLU A 21 -15.25 -2.96 -9.79
C GLU A 21 -15.54 -1.53 -9.30
N SER A 22 -16.01 -1.34 -8.06
CA SER A 22 -16.34 -0.01 -7.54
C SER A 22 -15.10 0.88 -7.34
N VAL A 23 -13.91 0.28 -7.18
CA VAL A 23 -12.64 1.01 -7.00
C VAL A 23 -12.13 1.65 -8.30
N GLN A 24 -12.70 1.28 -9.45
CA GLN A 24 -12.30 1.77 -10.77
C GLN A 24 -12.91 3.13 -11.14
N GLY A 25 -13.95 3.59 -10.41
CA GLY A 25 -14.66 4.84 -10.70
C GLY A 25 -14.69 5.86 -9.55
N GLY A 26 -14.34 5.48 -8.33
CA GLY A 26 -14.45 6.31 -7.11
C GLY A 26 -13.33 7.35 -6.90
N GLY A 27 -12.49 7.61 -7.89
CA GLY A 27 -11.24 8.38 -7.75
C GLY A 27 -9.98 7.50 -7.71
N GLY A 28 -10.17 6.19 -7.64
CA GLY A 28 -9.19 5.19 -8.07
C GLY A 28 -9.31 4.99 -9.58
N GLY A 29 -8.32 4.34 -10.19
CA GLY A 29 -8.32 4.13 -11.63
C GLY A 29 -7.01 3.54 -12.13
N TYR A 30 -6.68 3.86 -13.38
CA TYR A 30 -5.48 3.34 -14.03
C TYR A 30 -4.20 3.70 -13.25
N CYS A 31 -3.56 2.68 -12.69
CA CYS A 31 -2.31 2.71 -11.96
C CYS A 31 -1.33 1.78 -12.66
N ASN A 32 -0.23 2.34 -13.17
CA ASN A 32 0.89 1.56 -13.67
C ASN A 32 2.08 1.94 -12.79
N CYS A 33 2.36 1.11 -11.80
CA CYS A 33 3.33 1.44 -10.76
C CYS A 33 3.91 0.17 -10.13
N VAL A 34 5.21 0.19 -9.89
CA VAL A 34 5.91 -0.77 -9.04
C VAL A 34 6.25 -0.07 -7.73
N ALA A 35 5.61 -0.47 -6.62
CA ALA A 35 5.76 0.20 -5.34
C ALA A 35 6.29 -0.74 -4.24
N GLY A 36 7.22 -0.24 -3.44
CA GLY A 36 7.75 -0.94 -2.26
C GLY A 36 6.90 -0.72 -1.01
N MET A 37 6.68 -1.78 -0.23
CA MET A 37 6.06 -1.74 1.09
C MET A 37 7.11 -2.15 2.11
N LYS A 38 7.64 -1.18 2.85
CA LYS A 38 8.63 -1.43 3.90
C LYS A 38 7.93 -1.45 5.26
N VAL A 39 7.84 -2.64 5.83
CA VAL A 39 7.22 -2.92 7.13
C VAL A 39 8.33 -3.23 8.12
N GLY A 40 8.94 -2.17 8.65
CA GLY A 40 10.18 -2.29 9.42
C GLY A 40 11.33 -2.88 8.58
N LYS A 41 11.65 -4.16 8.80
CA LYS A 41 12.72 -4.86 8.07
C LYS A 41 12.21 -5.75 6.93
N ASP A 42 10.92 -6.05 6.90
CA ASP A 42 10.34 -6.86 5.84
C ASP A 42 9.94 -5.93 4.68
N ILE A 43 10.39 -6.29 3.48
CA ILE A 43 10.15 -5.52 2.27
C ILE A 43 9.35 -6.38 1.29
N PHE A 44 8.34 -5.75 0.70
CA PHE A 44 7.51 -6.34 -0.34
C PHE A 44 7.42 -5.39 -1.51
N VAL A 45 7.31 -5.92 -2.72
CA VAL A 45 7.08 -5.13 -3.92
C VAL A 45 5.73 -5.51 -4.49
N LEU A 46 4.90 -4.51 -4.74
CA LEU A 46 3.60 -4.65 -5.37
C LEU A 46 3.66 -4.08 -6.78
N THR A 47 3.13 -4.81 -7.75
CA THR A 47 3.02 -4.35 -9.13
C THR A 47 1.56 -4.07 -9.45
N PHE A 48 1.29 -2.85 -9.89
CA PHE A 48 -0.02 -2.42 -10.38
C PHE A 48 0.07 -2.18 -11.88
N GLU A 49 -0.87 -2.77 -12.62
CA GLU A 49 -1.02 -2.58 -14.07
C GLU A 49 -2.49 -2.37 -14.41
N GLY A 50 -2.77 -1.29 -15.14
CA GLY A 50 -4.15 -0.93 -15.46
C GLY A 50 -4.95 -0.66 -14.19
N VAL A 51 -5.96 -1.47 -13.93
CA VAL A 51 -6.85 -1.32 -12.75
C VAL A 51 -6.59 -2.38 -11.68
N GLU A 52 -5.56 -3.21 -11.85
CA GLU A 52 -5.30 -4.37 -11.02
C GLU A 52 -3.97 -4.27 -10.28
N CYS A 53 -3.90 -4.90 -9.11
CA CYS A 53 -2.64 -5.30 -8.49
C CYS A 53 -2.28 -6.71 -9.01
N THR A 54 -1.31 -6.79 -9.91
CA THR A 54 -0.98 -7.99 -10.67
C THR A 54 0.02 -8.89 -9.96
N ASP A 55 0.83 -8.35 -9.05
CA ASP A 55 1.83 -9.14 -8.33
C ASP A 55 2.15 -8.59 -6.94
N ALA A 56 2.57 -9.49 -6.05
CA ALA A 56 3.05 -9.18 -4.72
C ALA A 56 4.19 -10.14 -4.35
N VAL A 57 5.41 -9.62 -4.20
CA VAL A 57 6.60 -10.43 -3.93
C VAL A 57 7.31 -9.97 -2.67
N LYS A 58 7.95 -10.90 -1.96
CA LYS A 58 8.90 -10.55 -0.91
C LYS A 58 10.22 -10.16 -1.55
N ALA A 59 10.82 -9.08 -1.10
CA ALA A 59 12.08 -8.56 -1.61
C ALA A 59 13.05 -8.22 -0.47
N ASP A 60 14.24 -7.78 -0.85
CA ASP A 60 15.23 -7.19 0.05
C ASP A 60 15.34 -5.68 -0.20
N ASP A 61 16.26 -5.04 0.53
CA ASP A 61 16.46 -3.59 0.49
C ASP A 61 16.96 -3.10 -0.89
N ALA A 62 17.73 -3.94 -1.61
CA ALA A 62 18.26 -3.58 -2.91
C ALA A 62 17.14 -3.41 -3.96
N ALA A 63 16.02 -4.13 -3.82
CA ALA A 63 14.88 -3.96 -4.71
C ALA A 63 14.25 -2.55 -4.64
N LEU A 64 14.47 -1.80 -3.54
CA LEU A 64 13.95 -0.44 -3.39
C LEU A 64 14.64 0.58 -4.32
N ASP A 65 15.80 0.25 -4.89
CA ASP A 65 16.45 1.09 -5.90
C ASP A 65 15.66 1.11 -7.24
N ASP A 66 14.91 0.02 -7.51
CA ASP A 66 14.23 -0.19 -8.80
C ASP A 66 12.74 0.16 -8.78
N VAL A 67 12.14 0.38 -7.60
CA VAL A 67 10.71 0.76 -7.50
C VAL A 67 10.48 2.24 -7.81
N ASP A 68 9.25 2.57 -8.20
CA ASP A 68 8.84 3.97 -8.41
C ASP A 68 8.91 4.74 -7.09
N PHE A 69 8.36 4.18 -6.02
CA PHE A 69 8.51 4.72 -4.66
C PHE A 69 8.26 3.58 -3.67
N TYR A 70 8.57 3.83 -2.40
CA TYR A 70 8.19 2.93 -1.32
C TYR A 70 7.58 3.66 -0.15
N LEU A 71 6.66 2.97 0.53
CA LEU A 71 6.05 3.44 1.77
C LEU A 71 6.84 2.87 2.95
N ASP A 72 7.40 3.75 3.78
CA ASP A 72 8.20 3.36 4.95
C ASP A 72 7.45 3.68 6.24
N MET A 73 6.98 2.63 6.93
CA MET A 73 6.45 2.79 8.29
C MET A 73 6.96 1.70 9.25
N PRO A 74 7.06 2.04 10.54
CA PRO A 74 7.18 1.05 11.60
C PRO A 74 6.08 -0.02 11.53
N PRO A 75 6.37 -1.27 11.93
CA PRO A 75 5.37 -2.34 11.95
C PRO A 75 4.14 -2.04 12.83
N ALA A 76 4.30 -1.19 13.86
CA ALA A 76 3.20 -0.78 14.74
C ALA A 76 2.18 0.09 14.00
N ASP A 77 2.64 1.09 13.26
CA ASP A 77 1.79 2.02 12.51
C ASP A 77 1.06 1.31 11.36
N TRP A 78 1.74 0.39 10.66
CA TRP A 78 1.09 -0.50 9.69
C TRP A 78 -0.04 -1.32 10.33
N ARG A 79 0.22 -1.92 11.51
CA ARG A 79 -0.78 -2.71 12.25
C ARG A 79 -1.95 -1.84 12.67
N GLU A 80 -1.69 -0.63 13.15
CA GLU A 80 -2.71 0.34 13.56
C GLU A 80 -3.63 0.73 12.40
N MET A 81 -3.05 1.12 11.25
CA MET A 81 -3.82 1.44 10.04
C MET A 81 -4.69 0.27 9.59
N ILE A 82 -4.13 -0.94 9.52
CA ILE A 82 -4.87 -2.13 9.07
C ILE A 82 -5.98 -2.50 10.08
N ALA A 83 -5.72 -2.39 11.38
CA ALA A 83 -6.73 -2.61 12.40
C ALA A 83 -7.87 -1.57 12.32
N ASN A 84 -7.54 -0.30 12.09
CA ASN A 84 -8.51 0.77 11.87
C ASN A 84 -9.42 0.47 10.67
N ILE A 85 -8.82 0.08 9.54
CA ILE A 85 -9.53 -0.33 8.32
C ILE A 85 -10.52 -1.46 8.62
N HIS A 86 -10.12 -2.46 9.41
CA HIS A 86 -10.99 -3.55 9.84
C HIS A 86 -12.18 -3.07 10.66
N THR A 87 -11.96 -2.18 11.61
CA THR A 87 -13.03 -1.64 12.48
C THR A 87 -14.01 -0.77 11.71
N ASN A 88 -13.53 0.00 10.74
CA ASN A 88 -14.30 1.06 10.08
C ASN A 88 -14.76 0.71 8.65
N ASN A 89 -14.41 -0.47 8.13
CA ASN A 89 -14.62 -0.89 6.74
C ASN A 89 -13.96 0.09 5.74
N GLY A 90 -12.74 0.50 6.06
CA GLY A 90 -11.94 1.50 5.36
C GLY A 90 -11.21 2.40 6.35
N ALA A 91 -10.11 3.03 5.93
CA ALA A 91 -9.36 3.92 6.80
C ALA A 91 -10.20 5.14 7.19
N ASP A 92 -10.18 5.51 8.47
CA ASP A 92 -10.71 6.80 8.88
C ASP A 92 -9.79 7.95 8.42
N ARG A 93 -10.20 9.20 8.73
CA ARG A 93 -9.49 10.41 8.29
C ARG A 93 -8.07 10.55 8.84
N HIS A 94 -7.74 9.87 9.94
CA HIS A 94 -6.41 9.91 10.56
C HIS A 94 -5.51 8.77 10.10
N HIS A 95 -6.09 7.71 9.53
CA HIS A 95 -5.36 6.51 9.10
C HIS A 95 -5.29 6.36 7.58
N THR A 96 -5.63 7.41 6.82
CA THR A 96 -5.40 7.39 5.37
C THR A 96 -3.90 7.54 5.07
N LEU A 97 -3.42 6.93 3.99
CA LEU A 97 -2.05 7.08 3.53
C LEU A 97 -1.67 8.55 3.34
N ASN A 98 -2.57 9.37 2.80
CA ASN A 98 -2.35 10.79 2.63
C ASN A 98 -2.21 11.53 3.97
N THR A 99 -3.05 11.22 4.95
CA THR A 99 -2.93 11.83 6.29
C THR A 99 -1.64 11.39 6.98
N LEU A 100 -1.33 10.09 6.92
CA LEU A 100 -0.10 9.54 7.51
C LEU A 100 1.15 10.14 6.87
N ASP A 101 1.13 10.41 5.56
CA ASP A 101 2.21 11.11 4.86
C ASP A 101 2.36 12.56 5.37
N LEU A 102 1.26 13.33 5.39
CA LEU A 102 1.26 14.73 5.80
C LEU A 102 1.61 14.98 7.27
N GLU A 103 1.32 14.03 8.16
CA GLU A 103 1.59 14.14 9.60
C GLU A 103 3.02 13.76 9.99
N ARG A 104 3.79 13.14 9.09
CA ARG A 104 5.19 12.74 9.32
C ARG A 104 6.15 13.84 8.89
N GLU A 105 7.23 14.02 9.66
CA GLU A 105 8.29 14.99 9.34
C GLU A 105 8.98 14.67 8.01
N ASP A 106 9.27 13.39 7.76
CA ASP A 106 9.95 12.90 6.56
C ASP A 106 8.99 12.36 5.49
N GLY A 107 7.67 12.51 5.69
CA GLY A 107 6.66 11.88 4.85
C GLY A 107 6.54 10.36 5.08
N LEU A 108 5.65 9.74 4.30
CA LEU A 108 5.43 8.30 4.24
C LEU A 108 6.05 7.69 2.98
N ALA A 109 5.86 8.36 1.85
CA ALA A 109 6.36 7.90 0.56
C ALA A 109 7.70 8.54 0.24
N THR A 110 8.66 7.71 -0.16
CA THR A 110 10.00 8.16 -0.54
C THR A 110 10.55 7.28 -1.66
N SER A 111 11.65 7.71 -2.28
CA SER A 111 12.35 6.98 -3.33
C SER A 111 13.85 6.92 -3.04
N HIS A 112 14.50 5.84 -3.48
CA HIS A 112 15.96 5.82 -3.48
C HIS A 112 16.48 6.92 -4.41
N HIS A 113 17.51 7.62 -3.95
CA HIS A 113 18.13 8.80 -4.60
C HIS A 113 17.32 10.10 -4.60
N GLY A 114 16.17 10.17 -3.90
CA GLY A 114 15.38 11.40 -3.78
C GLY A 114 14.82 11.88 -5.12
N ASP A 115 14.35 10.94 -5.94
CA ASP A 115 13.71 11.23 -7.22
C ASP A 115 12.29 11.75 -6.96
N GLN A 116 12.17 13.07 -6.94
CA GLN A 116 10.91 13.75 -6.66
C GLN A 116 9.80 13.39 -7.67
N TYR A 117 10.13 13.07 -8.94
CA TYR A 117 9.11 12.67 -9.92
C TYR A 117 8.47 11.34 -9.54
N ARG A 118 9.30 10.43 -9.05
CA ARG A 118 8.93 9.10 -8.55
C ARG A 118 8.06 9.19 -7.30
N GLU A 119 8.39 10.12 -6.40
CA GLU A 119 7.57 10.44 -5.21
C GLU A 119 6.23 11.08 -5.60
N ASP A 120 6.18 11.92 -6.63
CA ASP A 120 4.93 12.49 -7.15
C ASP A 120 3.95 11.41 -7.65
N LEU A 121 4.44 10.23 -8.06
CA LEU A 121 3.58 9.10 -8.42
C LEU A 121 2.80 8.56 -7.23
N PHE A 122 3.32 8.64 -6.01
CA PHE A 122 2.55 8.30 -4.81
C PHE A 122 1.32 9.19 -4.69
N PHE A 123 1.47 10.51 -4.80
CA PHE A 123 0.32 11.43 -4.71
C PHE A 123 -0.66 11.23 -5.88
N ARG A 124 -0.14 10.96 -7.07
CA ARG A 124 -0.96 10.64 -8.25
C ARG A 124 -1.82 9.40 -8.06
N TYR A 125 -1.25 8.35 -7.46
CA TYR A 125 -1.91 7.05 -7.30
C TYR A 125 -2.43 6.79 -5.89
N ASN A 126 -2.32 7.76 -4.98
CA ASN A 126 -2.59 7.62 -3.55
C ASN A 126 -3.94 6.96 -3.27
N GLN A 127 -4.98 7.40 -3.99
CA GLN A 127 -6.32 6.87 -3.82
C GLN A 127 -6.44 5.39 -4.22
N THR A 128 -5.72 4.95 -5.27
CA THR A 128 -5.65 3.53 -5.65
C THR A 128 -4.97 2.70 -4.56
N PHE A 129 -3.85 3.17 -4.01
CA PHE A 129 -3.20 2.51 -2.88
C PHE A 129 -4.10 2.48 -1.64
N GLN A 130 -4.83 3.57 -1.36
CA GLN A 130 -5.79 3.60 -0.25
C GLN A 130 -6.90 2.55 -0.45
N TYR A 131 -7.45 2.42 -1.67
CA TYR A 131 -8.43 1.38 -1.96
C TYR A 131 -7.87 -0.02 -1.81
N PHE A 132 -6.63 -0.25 -2.25
CA PHE A 132 -5.94 -1.51 -2.04
C PHE A 132 -5.86 -1.86 -0.55
N PHE A 133 -5.37 -0.96 0.31
CA PHE A 133 -5.31 -1.25 1.74
C PHE A 133 -6.71 -1.34 2.38
N ASN A 134 -7.68 -0.55 1.95
CA ASN A 134 -9.06 -0.64 2.43
C ASN A 134 -9.71 -2.01 2.12
N ALA A 135 -9.34 -2.65 1.00
CA ALA A 135 -9.80 -4.00 0.67
C ALA A 135 -9.40 -5.03 1.75
N SER A 136 -8.36 -4.74 2.54
CA SER A 136 -7.94 -5.58 3.67
C SER A 136 -9.04 -5.75 4.72
N ALA A 137 -10.02 -4.84 4.82
CA ALA A 137 -11.19 -4.96 5.71
C ALA A 137 -11.99 -6.25 5.49
N ARG A 138 -11.92 -6.84 4.29
CA ARG A 138 -12.67 -8.05 3.90
C ARG A 138 -11.88 -9.35 4.09
N ILE A 139 -10.64 -9.30 4.57
CA ILE A 139 -9.83 -10.50 4.83
C ILE A 139 -9.49 -10.64 6.31
N ARG A 140 -9.46 -11.87 6.83
CA ARG A 140 -9.04 -12.10 8.22
C ARG A 140 -7.52 -11.99 8.37
N THR A 141 -7.05 -10.91 8.99
CA THR A 141 -5.63 -10.63 9.26
C THR A 141 -5.18 -11.20 10.61
N ASP A 142 -3.98 -11.77 10.64
CA ASP A 142 -3.21 -12.12 11.84
C ASP A 142 -1.97 -11.24 11.91
N PHE A 143 -1.47 -10.90 13.10
CA PHE A 143 -0.40 -9.91 13.24
C PHE A 143 0.71 -10.33 14.21
#